data_AF-A0A7C2W4X8-F1
#
_entry.id   AF-A0A7C2W4X8-F1
#
_cell.length_a   1.000
_cell.length_b   1.000
_cell.length_c   1.000
_cell.angle_alpha   90.00
_cell.angle_beta   90.00
_cell.angle_gamma   90.00
#
_symmetry.space_group_name_H-M   'P 1'
#
loop_
_entity.id
_entity.type
_entity.pdbx_description
1 polymer ?
#
loop_
_entity_poly.entity_id
_entity_poly.type
_entity_poly.pdbx_seq_one_letter_code
_entity_poly.pdbx_strand_id
1 'polypeptide(L)'
;MNHHACSAIPAEARITRRNLLAAAGVSAFTIVPSAVLARAGRTSPSDKLNIAGIGVGGQGRSDLESMASENIVALCDVDWGYAAGTFKRFPNAAQYRD
;
A
#
# COMPACT_ATOMS: atom_id res chain seq x y z
N MET A 1 47.49 14.26 -26.52
CA MET A 1 46.45 13.22 -26.70
C MET A 1 46.69 12.20 -25.59
N ASN A 2 45.97 12.18 -24.47
CA ASN A 2 44.53 11.89 -24.37
C ASN A 2 43.93 12.52 -23.10
N HIS A 3 42.77 13.18 -23.27
CA HIS A 3 41.96 13.70 -22.19
C HIS A 3 41.11 12.56 -21.60
N HIS A 4 41.30 12.25 -20.32
CA HIS A 4 40.38 11.38 -19.58
C HIS A 4 39.26 12.24 -18.99
N ALA A 5 38.10 12.22 -19.65
CA ALA A 5 36.89 12.87 -19.18
C ALA A 5 36.37 12.14 -17.92
N CYS A 6 36.28 12.87 -16.82
CA CYS A 6 35.48 12.51 -15.65
C CYS A 6 34.00 12.51 -16.07
N SER A 7 33.41 11.33 -16.25
CA SER A 7 31.99 11.19 -16.57
C SER A 7 31.16 11.55 -15.33
N ALA A 8 30.47 12.69 -15.37
CA ALA A 8 29.51 13.08 -14.36
C ALA A 8 28.37 12.05 -14.27
N ILE A 9 28.09 11.55 -13.06
CA ILE A 9 26.94 10.70 -12.77
C ILE A 9 25.69 11.60 -12.85
N PRO A 10 24.67 11.30 -13.67
CA PRO A 10 23.44 12.07 -13.68
C PRO A 10 22.74 11.91 -12.33
N ALA A 11 22.41 13.04 -11.70
CA ALA A 11 21.63 13.03 -10.47
C ALA A 11 20.22 12.51 -10.76
N GLU A 12 19.87 11.36 -10.18
CA GLU A 12 18.51 10.81 -10.21
C GLU A 12 17.51 11.87 -9.73
N ALA A 13 16.53 12.21 -10.56
CA ALA A 13 15.51 13.20 -10.23
C ALA A 13 14.59 12.64 -9.13
N ARG A 14 14.96 12.83 -7.86
CA ARG A 14 14.10 12.51 -6.73
C ARG A 14 12.86 13.38 -6.78
N ILE A 15 11.70 12.76 -7.00
CA ILE A 15 10.40 13.44 -6.89
C ILE A 15 10.21 13.82 -5.41
N THR A 16 10.34 15.11 -5.11
CA THR A 16 10.13 15.63 -3.76
C THR A 16 8.72 16.21 -3.64
N ARG A 17 8.17 16.19 -2.43
CA ARG A 17 6.86 16.80 -2.12
C ARG A 17 6.76 18.26 -2.60
N ARG A 18 7.88 19.00 -2.56
CA ARG A 18 7.96 20.39 -3.00
C ARG A 18 7.86 20.53 -4.52
N ASN A 19 8.38 19.58 -5.30
CA ASN A 19 8.23 19.54 -6.76
C ASN A 19 6.76 19.29 -7.16
N LEU A 20 6.05 18.44 -6.41
CA LEU A 20 4.62 18.18 -6.63
C LEU A 20 3.74 19.39 -6.28
N LEU A 21 4.07 20.10 -5.20
CA LEU A 21 3.37 21.35 -4.83
C LEU A 21 3.65 22.48 -5.81
N ALA A 22 4.87 22.58 -6.34
CA ALA A 22 5.21 23.57 -7.37
C ALA A 22 4.48 23.31 -8.70
N ALA A 23 4.22 22.04 -9.03
CA ALA A 23 3.44 21.66 -10.21
C ALA A 23 1.93 21.93 -10.06
N ALA A 24 1.41 22.04 -8.83
CA ALA A 24 -0.02 22.28 -8.57
C ALA A 24 -0.52 23.69 -8.96
N GLY A 25 0.39 24.64 -9.23
CA GLY A 25 0.04 26.02 -9.57
C GLY A 25 -0.28 26.29 -11.05
N VAL A 26 -0.02 25.36 -11.97
CA VAL A 26 -0.06 25.65 -13.43
C VAL A 26 -1.03 24.74 -14.21
N SER A 27 -1.59 23.68 -13.62
CA SER A 27 -2.53 22.79 -14.32
C SER A 27 -3.98 23.09 -13.93
N ALA A 28 -4.66 23.93 -14.70
CA ALA A 28 -6.10 24.20 -14.57
C ALA A 28 -7.00 22.95 -14.79
N PHE A 29 -6.43 21.80 -15.14
CA PHE A 29 -7.13 20.51 -15.25
C PHE A 29 -6.23 19.34 -14.82
N THR A 30 -5.91 19.26 -13.54
CA THR A 30 -5.28 18.05 -12.99
C THR A 30 -6.36 17.00 -12.76
N ILE A 31 -6.29 15.86 -13.45
CA ILE A 31 -7.05 14.66 -13.08
C ILE A 31 -6.41 14.13 -11.79
N VAL A 32 -6.84 14.67 -10.65
CA VAL A 32 -6.38 14.19 -9.34
C VAL A 32 -7.21 12.96 -8.98
N PRO A 33 -6.60 11.80 -8.69
CA PRO A 33 -7.34 10.62 -8.26
C PRO A 33 -8.22 10.95 -7.06
N SER A 34 -9.47 10.48 -7.07
CA SER A 34 -10.45 10.71 -6.00
C SER A 34 -10.00 10.15 -4.64
N ALA A 35 -9.01 9.25 -4.63
CA ALA A 35 -8.32 8.77 -3.45
C ALA A 35 -7.52 9.87 -2.72
N VAL A 36 -7.05 10.89 -3.44
CA VAL A 36 -6.25 12.02 -2.91
C VAL A 36 -7.15 13.16 -2.45
N LEU A 37 -8.26 13.41 -3.15
CA LEU A 37 -9.26 14.42 -2.79
C LEU A 37 -10.27 13.89 -1.77
N ALA A 38 -9.77 13.19 -0.74
CA ALA A 38 -10.52 12.56 0.35
C ALA A 38 -11.96 13.09 0.44
N ARG A 39 -12.89 12.40 -0.26
CA ARG A 39 -14.28 12.85 -0.35
C ARG A 39 -14.81 12.91 1.07
N ALA A 40 -15.24 14.09 1.51
CA ALA A 40 -15.63 14.38 2.89
C ALA A 40 -16.36 13.18 3.53
N GLY A 41 -15.71 12.54 4.51
CA GLY A 41 -16.23 11.35 5.22
C GLY A 41 -15.63 9.98 4.84
N ARG A 42 -14.72 9.89 3.86
CA ARG A 42 -13.97 8.64 3.59
C ARG A 42 -12.54 8.75 4.09
N THR A 43 -12.11 7.82 4.93
CA THR A 43 -10.71 7.63 5.31
C THR A 43 -9.87 7.49 4.04
N SER A 44 -8.86 8.34 3.87
CA SER A 44 -7.98 8.23 2.72
C SER A 44 -7.28 6.86 2.77
N PRO A 45 -6.91 6.26 1.64
CA PRO A 45 -6.21 4.97 1.67
C PRO A 45 -4.92 4.99 2.52
N SER A 46 -4.26 6.15 2.63
CA SER A 46 -3.07 6.35 3.46
C SER A 46 -3.34 6.40 4.96
N ASP A 47 -4.59 6.67 5.37
CA ASP A 47 -4.99 6.77 6.79
C ASP A 47 -5.53 5.43 7.34
N LYS A 48 -5.56 4.37 6.52
CA LYS A 48 -5.98 3.03 6.94
C LYS A 48 -4.88 2.28 7.69
N LEU A 49 -5.26 1.41 8.62
CA LEU A 49 -4.32 0.55 9.33
C LEU A 49 -3.84 -0.59 8.43
N ASN A 50 -2.55 -0.89 8.49
CA ASN A 50 -1.98 -2.12 7.92
C ASN A 50 -2.01 -3.22 8.98
N ILE A 51 -2.74 -4.30 8.70
CA ILE A 51 -3.00 -5.39 9.64
C ILE A 51 -2.39 -6.69 9.13
N ALA A 52 -1.67 -7.38 10.00
CA ALA A 52 -1.21 -8.75 9.79
C ALA A 52 -1.92 -9.68 10.77
N GLY A 53 -2.50 -10.78 10.27
CA GLY A 53 -3.14 -11.81 11.10
C GLY A 53 -2.25 -13.05 11.26
N ILE A 54 -2.11 -13.56 12.48
CA ILE A 54 -1.42 -14.82 12.81
C ILE A 54 -2.43 -15.72 13.50
N GLY A 55 -2.62 -16.94 12.99
CA GLY A 55 -3.72 -17.81 13.42
C GLY A 55 -5.05 -17.27 12.90
N VAL A 56 -5.29 -17.44 11.60
CA VAL A 56 -6.40 -16.79 10.88
C VAL A 56 -7.55 -17.75 10.58
N GLY A 57 -7.55 -18.93 11.20
CA GLY A 57 -8.71 -19.79 11.36
C GLY A 57 -9.66 -19.34 12.48
N GLY A 58 -10.87 -19.93 12.54
CA GLY A 58 -11.79 -19.77 13.67
C GLY A 58 -12.13 -18.32 14.01
N GLN A 59 -11.78 -17.90 15.24
CA GLN A 59 -12.01 -16.53 15.74
C GLN A 59 -11.17 -15.49 14.99
N GLY A 60 -9.91 -15.81 14.65
CA GLY A 60 -9.03 -14.88 13.93
C GLY A 60 -9.63 -14.45 12.59
N ARG A 61 -10.37 -15.35 11.91
CA ARG A 61 -11.16 -15.00 10.73
C ARG A 61 -12.26 -13.97 11.04
N SER A 62 -13.02 -14.16 12.11
CA SER A 62 -14.11 -13.24 12.53
C SER A 62 -13.58 -11.85 12.88
N ASP A 63 -12.41 -11.79 13.51
CA ASP A 63 -11.76 -10.53 13.86
C ASP A 63 -11.31 -9.80 12.58
N LEU A 64 -10.68 -10.52 11.66
CA LEU A 64 -10.29 -9.97 10.35
C LEU A 64 -11.49 -9.51 9.51
N GLU A 65 -12.63 -10.21 9.58
CA GLU A 65 -13.87 -9.79 8.92
C GLU A 65 -14.40 -8.48 9.51
N SER A 66 -14.30 -8.30 10.83
CA SER A 66 -14.67 -7.06 11.50
C SER A 66 -13.75 -5.89 11.13
N MET A 67 -12.52 -6.19 10.67
CA MET A 67 -11.51 -5.22 10.23
C MET A 67 -11.38 -5.14 8.70
N ALA A 68 -12.34 -5.67 7.94
CA ALA A 68 -12.27 -5.70 6.48
C ALA A 68 -12.28 -4.31 5.81
N SER A 69 -12.58 -3.24 6.55
CA SER A 69 -12.43 -1.86 6.08
C SER A 69 -10.97 -1.41 6.00
N GLU A 70 -10.08 -2.05 6.75
CA GLU A 70 -8.66 -1.74 6.85
C GLU A 70 -7.84 -2.48 5.77
N ASN A 71 -6.53 -2.23 5.75
CA ASN A 71 -5.63 -2.89 4.81
C ASN A 71 -5.04 -4.17 5.42
N ILE A 72 -5.60 -5.33 5.08
CA ILE A 72 -5.06 -6.62 5.49
C ILE A 72 -3.87 -6.96 4.59
N VAL A 73 -2.65 -6.87 5.14
CA VAL A 73 -1.41 -6.97 4.36
C VAL A 73 -0.76 -8.35 4.40
N ALA A 74 -0.99 -9.12 5.48
CA ALA A 74 -0.39 -10.43 5.65
C ALA A 74 -1.28 -11.35 6.48
N LEU A 75 -1.24 -12.64 6.17
CA LEU A 75 -1.96 -13.69 6.89
C LEU A 75 -1.03 -14.88 7.09
N CYS A 76 -1.05 -15.46 8.29
CA CYS A 76 -0.27 -16.62 8.64
C CYS A 76 -1.13 -17.63 9.39
N ASP A 77 -1.02 -18.91 9.02
CA ASP A 77 -1.60 -20.02 9.77
C ASP A 77 -0.76 -21.29 9.55
N VAL A 78 -0.76 -22.18 10.54
CA VAL A 78 -0.13 -23.51 10.45
C VAL A 78 -1.00 -24.48 9.65
N ASP A 79 -2.34 -24.37 9.80
CA ASP A 79 -3.34 -25.17 9.09
C ASP A 79 -3.97 -24.37 7.94
N TRP A 80 -3.36 -24.52 6.77
CA TRP A 80 -3.81 -23.86 5.55
C TRP A 80 -5.15 -24.39 5.03
N GLY A 81 -5.51 -25.63 5.35
CA GLY A 81 -6.80 -26.20 4.96
C GLY A 81 -7.93 -25.50 5.72
N TYR A 82 -7.73 -25.34 7.03
CA TYR A 82 -8.67 -24.63 7.90
C TYR A 82 -8.73 -23.12 7.57
N ALA A 83 -7.58 -22.49 7.33
CA ALA A 83 -7.48 -21.07 7.00
C ALA A 83 -7.81 -20.71 5.53
N ALA A 84 -8.04 -21.71 4.65
CA ALA A 84 -8.25 -21.49 3.22
C ALA A 84 -9.39 -20.51 2.90
N GLY A 85 -10.45 -20.51 3.72
CA GLY A 85 -11.55 -19.56 3.58
C GLY A 85 -11.10 -18.11 3.80
N THR A 86 -10.26 -17.89 4.80
CA THR A 86 -9.73 -16.57 5.14
C THR A 86 -8.76 -16.07 4.07
N PHE A 87 -7.88 -16.94 3.55
CA PHE A 87 -6.99 -16.59 2.44
C PHE A 87 -7.76 -16.22 1.16
N LYS A 88 -8.83 -16.93 0.83
CA LYS A 88 -9.71 -16.59 -0.30
C LYS A 88 -10.44 -15.27 -0.08
N ARG A 89 -10.78 -14.93 1.16
CA ARG A 89 -11.46 -13.67 1.51
C ARG A 89 -10.55 -12.46 1.34
N PHE A 90 -9.27 -12.60 1.64
CA PHE A 90 -8.26 -11.54 1.54
C PHE A 90 -7.14 -11.93 0.58
N PRO A 91 -7.42 -12.03 -0.74
CA PRO A 91 -6.48 -12.58 -1.71
C PRO A 91 -5.23 -11.71 -1.94
N ASN A 92 -5.30 -10.43 -1.57
CA ASN A 92 -4.19 -9.48 -1.71
C ASN A 92 -3.22 -9.52 -0.52
N ALA A 93 -3.56 -10.20 0.57
CA ALA A 93 -2.68 -10.33 1.71
C ALA A 93 -1.59 -11.37 1.41
N ALA A 94 -0.34 -11.06 1.77
CA ALA A 94 0.76 -12.01 1.66
C ALA A 94 0.51 -13.18 2.62
N GLN A 95 0.59 -14.42 2.10
CA GLN A 95 0.32 -15.62 2.88
C GLN A 95 1.63 -16.26 3.33
N TYR A 96 1.70 -16.55 4.63
CA TYR A 96 2.84 -17.19 5.25
C TYR A 96 2.39 -18.46 5.96
N ARG A 97 3.31 -19.41 6.06
CA ARG A 97 3.15 -20.62 6.85
C ARG A 97 4.13 -20.53 8.01
N ASP A 98 3.60 -20.65 9.22
CA ASP A 98 4.39 -20.85 10.44
C ASP A 98 4.75 -22.33 10.60
#